data_AF-A0A562EPL7-F1
#
_entry.id   AF-A0A562EPL7-F1
#
_cell.length_a   1.000
_cell.length_b   1.000
_cell.length_c   1.000
_cell.angle_alpha   90.00
_cell.angle_beta   90.00
_cell.angle_gamma   90.00
#
_symmetry.space_group_name_H-M   'P 1'
#
loop_
_entity.id
_entity.type
_entity.pdbx_description
1 polymer ?
#
loop_
_entity_poly.entity_id
_entity_poly.type
_entity_poly.pdbx_seq_one_letter_code
_entity_poly.pdbx_strand_id
1 'polypeptide(L)'
;MPISLRDVCTGLARGHWGSSIRIPQKSKLGELAANLPEAALIARQPRDIAQLAREIRECLDSGTQLSRRQVREAPWCLWHKDSRLAEQPAVLNAILEAVSAATRPSAFNSLATAFADYFDEEMVGMDAVSSCLQRLADRWDTPWARLHRDLAFFDARTGPDRLAAAVIAQDRPAPDIIREYDIGIMGAKGGYVRAVTVSLLDQLASGGEPDHLRRLEKVERYALDERGKLNRAGIAGG
;
A
#
# COMPACT_ATOMS: atom_id res chain seq x y z
N MET A 1 -21.38 -41.23 -6.12
CA MET A 1 -20.07 -41.37 -6.77
C MET A 1 -19.60 -39.98 -7.20
N PRO A 2 -18.37 -39.54 -6.88
CA PRO A 2 -17.89 -38.22 -7.26
C PRO A 2 -17.49 -38.23 -8.73
N ILE A 3 -18.13 -37.39 -9.53
CA ILE A 3 -17.79 -37.19 -10.95
C ILE A 3 -16.48 -36.39 -10.96
N SER A 4 -15.40 -36.98 -11.48
CA SER A 4 -14.13 -36.27 -11.56
C SER A 4 -14.25 -35.12 -12.55
N LEU A 5 -13.54 -34.03 -12.29
CA LEU A 5 -13.49 -32.87 -13.19
C LEU A 5 -13.01 -33.27 -14.60
N ARG A 6 -12.22 -34.36 -14.68
CA ARG A 6 -11.82 -34.99 -15.93
C ARG A 6 -13.00 -35.56 -16.70
N ASP A 7 -13.94 -36.23 -16.03
CA ASP A 7 -15.13 -36.81 -16.68
C ASP A 7 -16.08 -35.73 -17.19
N VAL A 8 -16.20 -34.61 -16.47
CA VAL A 8 -16.96 -33.42 -16.92
C VAL A 8 -16.34 -32.82 -18.18
N CYS A 9 -15.01 -32.62 -18.18
CA CYS A 9 -14.31 -32.10 -19.36
C CYS A 9 -14.38 -33.03 -20.56
N THR A 10 -14.32 -34.35 -20.33
CA THR A 10 -14.39 -35.35 -21.41
C THR A 10 -15.82 -35.46 -21.97
N GLY A 11 -16.85 -35.25 -21.14
CA GLY A 11 -18.25 -35.15 -21.57
C GLY A 11 -18.51 -33.93 -22.44
N LEU A 12 -17.99 -32.76 -22.04
CA LEU A 12 -18.06 -31.53 -22.84
C LEU A 12 -17.32 -31.64 -24.18
N ALA A 13 -16.17 -32.33 -24.19
CA ALA A 13 -15.40 -32.55 -25.41
C ALA A 13 -16.07 -33.52 -26.40
N ARG A 14 -16.98 -34.40 -25.97
CA ARG A 14 -17.67 -35.36 -26.88
C ARG A 14 -19.06 -34.90 -27.33
N GLY A 15 -19.69 -33.96 -26.64
CA GLY A 15 -21.08 -33.56 -26.88
C GLY A 15 -21.34 -32.49 -27.96
N HIS A 16 -20.32 -31.76 -28.43
CA HIS A 16 -20.53 -30.54 -29.24
C HIS A 16 -19.75 -30.45 -30.56
N TRP A 17 -19.37 -31.57 -31.16
CA TRP A 17 -18.70 -31.58 -32.48
C TRP A 17 -19.65 -31.46 -33.69
N GLY A 18 -20.95 -31.28 -33.46
CA GLY A 18 -21.97 -31.13 -34.52
C GLY A 18 -22.58 -29.73 -34.65
N SER A 19 -22.15 -28.77 -33.85
CA SER A 19 -22.67 -27.39 -33.91
C SER A 19 -21.49 -26.46 -33.83
N SER A 20 -21.15 -25.83 -34.96
CA SER A 20 -20.07 -24.86 -35.06
C SER A 20 -20.22 -23.82 -33.95
N ILE A 21 -19.44 -23.95 -32.87
CA ILE A 21 -19.36 -22.96 -31.81
C ILE A 21 -18.77 -21.72 -32.48
N ARG A 22 -19.64 -20.81 -32.91
CA ARG A 22 -19.27 -19.51 -33.43
C ARG A 22 -18.80 -18.69 -32.24
N ILE A 23 -17.51 -18.77 -31.93
CA ILE A 23 -16.86 -17.82 -31.04
C ILE A 23 -17.12 -16.44 -31.65
N PRO A 24 -17.82 -15.54 -30.95
CA PRO A 24 -18.10 -14.23 -31.51
C PRO A 24 -16.78 -13.52 -31.81
N GLN A 25 -16.65 -13.00 -33.03
CA GLN A 25 -15.42 -12.34 -33.51
C GLN A 25 -14.99 -11.16 -32.63
N LYS A 26 -15.93 -10.60 -31.86
CA LYS A 26 -15.67 -9.59 -30.83
C LYS A 26 -16.29 -10.07 -29.52
N SER A 27 -15.48 -10.13 -28.47
CA SER A 27 -16.00 -10.39 -27.13
C SER A 27 -16.89 -9.22 -26.71
N LYS A 28 -17.94 -9.48 -25.92
CA LYS A 28 -18.74 -8.40 -25.30
C LYS A 28 -17.88 -7.42 -24.49
N LEU A 29 -16.76 -7.90 -23.94
CA LEU A 29 -15.75 -7.05 -23.29
C LEU A 29 -15.02 -6.14 -24.29
N GLY A 30 -14.69 -6.64 -25.49
CA GLY A 30 -14.11 -5.84 -26.57
C GLY A 30 -15.07 -4.79 -27.13
N GLU A 31 -16.36 -5.10 -27.19
CA GLU A 31 -17.40 -4.12 -27.54
C GLU A 31 -17.60 -3.07 -26.44
N LEU A 32 -17.60 -3.47 -25.16
CA LEU A 32 -17.63 -2.53 -24.03
C LEU A 32 -16.38 -1.64 -23.98
N ALA A 33 -15.20 -2.20 -24.28
CA ALA A 33 -13.95 -1.45 -24.35
C ALA A 33 -13.93 -0.45 -25.51
N ALA A 34 -14.45 -0.84 -26.68
CA ALA A 34 -14.54 0.04 -27.86
C ALA A 34 -15.62 1.13 -27.72
N ASN A 35 -16.63 0.91 -26.87
CA ASN A 35 -17.71 1.85 -26.60
C ASN A 35 -17.51 2.65 -25.31
N LEU A 36 -16.39 2.46 -24.60
CA LEU A 36 -16.00 3.40 -23.55
C LEU A 36 -15.72 4.74 -24.25
N PRO A 37 -16.41 5.82 -23.88
CA PRO A 37 -16.05 7.14 -24.37
C PRO A 37 -14.55 7.33 -24.12
N GLU A 38 -13.80 7.79 -25.11
CA GLU A 38 -12.39 8.18 -24.96
C GLU A 38 -12.23 9.22 -23.82
N ALA A 39 -13.34 9.90 -23.49
CA ALA A 39 -13.52 10.79 -22.34
C ALA A 39 -13.77 10.11 -20.97
N ALA A 40 -13.81 8.77 -20.84
CA ALA A 40 -14.02 8.07 -19.57
C ALA A 40 -12.73 7.58 -18.89
N LEU A 41 -11.58 7.77 -19.54
CA LEU A 41 -10.30 7.93 -18.84
C LEU A 41 -10.17 9.38 -18.36
N ILE A 42 -11.19 9.90 -17.66
CA ILE A 42 -11.03 11.13 -16.88
C ILE A 42 -10.00 10.76 -15.83
N ALA A 43 -8.73 11.09 -16.12
CA ALA A 43 -7.69 11.15 -15.11
C ALA A 43 -8.32 11.94 -13.96
N ARG A 44 -8.63 11.22 -12.88
CA ARG A 44 -9.30 11.79 -11.71
C ARG A 44 -8.51 13.03 -11.37
N GLN A 45 -9.14 14.21 -11.49
CA GLN A 45 -8.40 15.46 -11.37
C GLN A 45 -7.58 15.40 -10.08
N PRO A 46 -6.29 15.81 -10.12
CA PRO A 46 -5.45 15.83 -8.94
C PRO A 46 -6.22 16.50 -7.81
N ARG A 47 -6.41 15.77 -6.71
CA ARG A 47 -7.16 16.28 -5.57
C ARG A 47 -6.45 17.54 -5.09
N ASP A 48 -7.19 18.63 -4.91
CA ASP A 48 -6.65 19.82 -4.24
C ASP A 48 -6.51 19.51 -2.73
N ILE A 49 -5.32 19.04 -2.35
CA ILE A 49 -4.98 18.67 -0.97
C ILE A 49 -5.01 19.90 -0.06
N ALA A 50 -4.66 21.08 -0.58
CA ALA A 50 -4.63 22.33 0.18
C ALA A 50 -6.05 22.80 0.51
N GLN A 51 -6.97 22.72 -0.45
CA GLN A 51 -8.38 22.99 -0.23
C GLN A 51 -8.98 22.01 0.79
N LEU A 52 -8.78 20.70 0.61
CA LEU A 52 -9.30 19.71 1.53
C LEU A 52 -8.80 19.92 2.97
N ALA A 53 -7.51 20.23 3.14
CA ALA A 53 -6.94 20.52 4.45
C ALA A 53 -7.56 21.75 5.11
N ARG A 54 -7.90 22.78 4.32
CA ARG A 54 -8.60 23.97 4.79
C ARG A 54 -10.02 23.64 5.25
N GLU A 55 -10.77 22.90 4.43
CA GLU A 55 -12.14 22.44 4.77
C GLU A 55 -12.16 21.59 6.05
N ILE A 56 -11.14 20.73 6.26
CA ILE A 56 -11.01 19.94 7.48
C ILE A 56 -10.79 20.84 8.70
N ARG A 57 -9.87 21.82 8.61
CA ARG A 57 -9.62 22.75 9.72
C ARG A 57 -10.84 23.58 10.07
N GLU A 58 -11.49 24.19 9.08
CA GLU A 58 -12.71 24.98 9.29
C GLU A 58 -13.83 24.14 9.95
N CYS A 59 -13.96 22.86 9.56
CA CYS A 59 -14.89 21.93 10.19
C CYS A 59 -14.54 21.69 11.67
N LEU A 60 -13.27 21.50 12.01
CA LEU A 60 -12.82 21.26 13.38
C LEU A 60 -12.90 22.52 14.25
N ASP A 61 -12.52 23.67 13.71
CA ASP A 61 -12.56 24.97 14.38
C ASP A 61 -14.00 25.38 14.73
N SER A 62 -14.97 25.00 13.90
CA SER A 62 -16.41 25.19 14.17
C SER A 62 -17.01 24.16 15.13
N GLY A 63 -16.22 23.19 15.61
CA GLY A 63 -16.69 22.09 16.46
C GLY A 63 -17.57 21.07 15.73
N THR A 64 -17.59 21.10 14.40
CA THR A 64 -18.40 20.19 13.57
C THR A 64 -17.67 18.86 13.39
N GLN A 65 -18.40 17.75 13.45
CA GLN A 65 -17.83 16.43 13.17
C GLN A 65 -17.43 16.29 11.69
N LEU A 66 -16.26 15.70 11.45
CA LEU A 66 -15.79 15.42 10.09
C LEU A 66 -16.77 14.48 9.35
N SER A 67 -17.13 14.86 8.13
CA SER A 67 -17.93 13.99 7.26
C SER A 67 -17.18 12.69 6.95
N ARG A 68 -17.91 11.62 6.59
CA ARG A 68 -17.30 10.34 6.17
C ARG A 68 -16.28 10.51 5.02
N ARG A 69 -16.53 11.48 4.14
CA ARG A 69 -15.59 11.84 3.07
C ARG A 69 -14.32 12.43 3.67
N GLN A 70 -14.43 13.47 4.50
CA GLN A 70 -13.27 14.09 5.13
C GLN A 70 -12.46 13.09 5.96
N VAL A 71 -13.10 12.23 6.76
CA VAL A 71 -12.38 11.19 7.55
C VAL A 71 -11.56 10.26 6.66
N ARG A 72 -12.11 9.85 5.50
CA ARG A 72 -11.39 9.01 4.54
C ARG A 72 -10.27 9.77 3.83
N GLU A 73 -10.41 11.08 3.61
CA GLU A 73 -9.49 11.86 2.78
C GLU A 73 -8.42 12.60 3.59
N ALA A 74 -8.69 12.87 4.87
CA ALA A 74 -7.80 13.57 5.80
C ALA A 74 -6.39 12.97 5.94
N PRO A 75 -6.18 11.63 5.89
CA PRO A 75 -4.83 11.07 5.97
C PRO A 75 -3.86 11.63 4.93
N TRP A 76 -4.35 11.94 3.73
CA TRP A 76 -3.54 12.51 2.65
C TRP A 76 -3.09 13.96 2.92
N CYS A 77 -3.68 14.63 3.91
CA CYS A 77 -3.33 15.99 4.31
C CYS A 77 -2.36 16.03 5.51
N LEU A 78 -2.07 14.89 6.16
CA LEU A 78 -1.26 14.84 7.38
C LEU A 78 0.17 15.34 7.12
N TRP A 79 0.79 14.83 6.08
CA TRP A 79 2.21 15.07 5.77
C TRP A 79 2.46 15.69 4.39
N HIS A 80 1.39 16.01 3.67
CA HIS A 80 1.52 16.69 2.40
C HIS A 80 2.14 18.08 2.59
N LYS A 81 3.08 18.43 1.70
CA LYS A 81 3.88 19.66 1.76
C LYS A 81 3.06 20.94 1.96
N ASP A 82 1.85 21.00 1.38
CA ASP A 82 0.99 22.18 1.36
C ASP A 82 0.02 22.27 2.55
N SER A 83 -0.09 21.22 3.38
CA SER A 83 -1.10 21.17 4.46
C SER A 83 -0.54 20.86 5.84
N ARG A 84 0.40 19.89 5.92
CA ARG A 84 1.08 19.44 7.14
C ARG A 84 0.19 19.38 8.39
N LEU A 85 -1.00 18.78 8.29
CA LEU A 85 -1.97 18.74 9.40
C LEU A 85 -1.44 17.97 10.62
N ALA A 86 -0.46 17.09 10.45
CA ALA A 86 0.17 16.37 11.55
C ALA A 86 0.97 17.29 12.51
N GLU A 87 1.41 18.46 12.04
CA GLU A 87 2.12 19.45 12.89
C GLU A 87 1.20 20.16 13.89
N GLN A 88 -0.12 19.93 13.81
CA GLN A 88 -1.13 20.52 14.70
C GLN A 88 -1.74 19.42 15.57
N PRO A 89 -1.29 19.24 16.83
CA PRO A 89 -1.68 18.09 17.65
C PRO A 89 -3.19 17.92 17.84
N ALA A 90 -3.93 19.02 18.02
CA ALA A 90 -5.38 18.99 18.16
C ALA A 90 -6.08 18.48 16.89
N VAL A 91 -5.62 18.92 15.71
CA VAL A 91 -6.16 18.49 14.41
C VAL A 91 -5.82 17.02 14.16
N LEU A 92 -4.57 16.62 14.41
CA LEU A 92 -4.13 15.23 14.29
C LEU A 92 -4.98 14.30 15.17
N ASN A 93 -5.15 14.64 16.45
CA ASN A 93 -5.95 13.84 17.38
C ASN A 93 -7.40 13.72 16.93
N ALA A 94 -8.03 14.81 16.50
CA ALA A 94 -9.41 14.78 16.01
C ALA A 94 -9.56 13.90 14.75
N ILE A 95 -8.57 13.92 13.84
CA ILE A 95 -8.55 13.03 12.67
C ILE A 95 -8.42 11.57 13.11
N LEU A 96 -7.49 11.24 14.02
CA LEU A 96 -7.27 9.87 14.48
C LEU A 96 -8.46 9.31 15.26
N GLU A 97 -9.12 10.14 16.07
CA GLU A 97 -10.38 9.79 16.74
C GLU A 97 -11.49 9.51 15.72
N ALA A 98 -11.63 10.36 14.70
CA ALA A 98 -12.64 10.15 13.67
C ALA A 98 -12.38 8.89 12.82
N VAL A 99 -11.12 8.58 12.52
CA VAL A 99 -10.72 7.32 11.86
C VAL A 99 -11.03 6.13 12.77
N SER A 100 -10.72 6.22 14.07
CA SER A 100 -11.00 5.17 15.05
C SER A 100 -12.50 4.94 15.25
N ALA A 101 -13.31 6.00 15.20
CA ALA A 101 -14.77 5.92 15.30
C ALA A 101 -15.45 5.41 14.03
N ALA A 102 -14.74 5.33 12.90
CA ALA A 102 -15.31 4.91 11.63
C ALA A 102 -15.86 3.46 11.70
N THR A 103 -17.05 3.26 11.12
CA THR A 103 -17.73 1.95 11.08
C THR A 103 -17.32 1.09 9.89
N ARG A 104 -16.50 1.61 8.98
CA ARG A 104 -16.03 0.91 7.78
C ARG A 104 -14.51 1.03 7.68
N PRO A 105 -13.83 0.01 7.12
CA PRO A 105 -12.37 0.00 7.03
C PRO A 105 -11.81 1.02 6.03
N SER A 106 -12.64 1.73 5.27
CA SER A 106 -12.14 2.67 4.24
C SER A 106 -11.29 3.80 4.81
N ALA A 107 -11.60 4.29 6.01
CA ALA A 107 -10.81 5.31 6.69
C ALA A 107 -9.47 4.75 7.15
N PHE A 108 -9.50 3.57 7.79
CA PHE A 108 -8.31 2.82 8.19
C PHE A 108 -7.39 2.53 7.00
N ASN A 109 -7.93 1.96 5.91
CA ASN A 109 -7.15 1.67 4.71
C ASN A 109 -6.54 2.92 4.10
N SER A 110 -7.26 4.06 4.09
CA SER A 110 -6.69 5.31 3.60
C SER A 110 -5.58 5.86 4.50
N LEU A 111 -5.69 5.68 5.82
CA LEU A 111 -4.64 6.04 6.77
C LEU A 111 -3.42 5.14 6.60
N ALA A 112 -3.61 3.84 6.44
CA ALA A 112 -2.55 2.87 6.18
C ALA A 112 -1.79 3.17 4.88
N THR A 113 -2.50 3.51 3.80
CA THR A 113 -1.87 3.91 2.54
C THR A 113 -1.09 5.21 2.69
N ALA A 114 -1.67 6.24 3.30
CA ALA A 114 -0.95 7.49 3.53
C ALA A 114 0.27 7.30 4.43
N PHE A 115 0.17 6.47 5.47
CA PHE A 115 1.30 6.09 6.33
C PHE A 115 2.42 5.46 5.51
N ALA A 116 2.13 4.47 4.65
CA ALA A 116 3.17 3.82 3.84
C ALA A 116 3.82 4.77 2.81
N ASP A 117 3.03 5.65 2.19
CA ASP A 117 3.51 6.59 1.18
C ASP A 117 4.39 7.70 1.76
N TYR A 118 4.01 8.25 2.92
CA TYR A 118 4.70 9.35 3.59
C TYR A 118 5.61 8.91 4.74
N PHE A 119 5.84 7.61 4.91
CA PHE A 119 6.60 7.09 6.04
C PHE A 119 7.98 7.72 6.17
N ASP A 120 8.26 8.16 7.39
CA ASP A 120 9.51 8.72 7.87
C ASP A 120 9.42 8.71 9.41
N GLU A 121 10.32 7.98 10.08
CA GLU A 121 10.27 7.79 11.54
C GLU A 121 10.35 9.12 12.30
N GLU A 122 11.09 10.10 11.76
CA GLU A 122 11.31 11.39 12.41
C GLU A 122 10.17 12.39 12.17
N MET A 123 9.20 12.03 11.33
CA MET A 123 8.15 12.94 10.92
C MET A 123 7.12 13.16 12.03
N VAL A 124 6.76 14.42 12.24
CA VAL A 124 5.79 14.81 13.28
C VAL A 124 4.48 14.02 13.12
N GLY A 125 4.02 13.44 14.22
CA GLY A 125 2.80 12.64 14.28
C GLY A 125 2.93 11.19 13.81
N MET A 126 4.08 10.76 13.28
CA MET A 126 4.27 9.39 12.79
C MET A 126 4.02 8.34 13.88
N ASP A 127 4.57 8.54 15.09
CA ASP A 127 4.37 7.65 16.24
C ASP A 127 2.89 7.54 16.66
N ALA A 128 2.15 8.66 16.63
CA ALA A 128 0.74 8.68 16.97
C ALA A 128 -0.11 7.93 15.93
N VAL A 129 0.21 8.10 14.63
CA VAL A 129 -0.45 7.37 13.54
C VAL A 129 -0.11 5.88 13.60
N SER A 130 1.17 5.54 13.78
CA SER A 130 1.67 4.17 14.00
C SER A 130 0.87 3.48 15.11
N SER A 131 0.83 4.09 16.30
CA SER A 131 0.09 3.57 17.45
C SER A 131 -1.42 3.42 17.19
N CYS A 132 -2.01 4.34 16.42
CA CYS A 132 -3.42 4.26 16.03
C CYS A 132 -3.66 3.09 15.08
N LEU A 133 -2.84 2.94 14.03
CA LEU A 133 -2.96 1.87 13.04
C LEU A 133 -2.75 0.48 13.64
N GLN A 134 -1.77 0.33 14.55
CA GLN A 134 -1.53 -0.92 15.27
C GLN A 134 -2.78 -1.36 16.04
N ARG A 135 -3.37 -0.47 16.85
CA ARG A 135 -4.61 -0.76 17.59
C ARG A 135 -5.80 -1.07 16.67
N LEU A 136 -5.89 -0.39 15.53
CA LEU A 136 -7.01 -0.58 14.59
C LEU A 136 -6.85 -1.82 13.71
N ALA A 137 -5.64 -2.35 13.55
CA ALA A 137 -5.39 -3.54 12.75
C ALA A 137 -6.13 -4.77 13.30
N ASP A 138 -6.28 -4.89 14.62
CA ASP A 138 -7.01 -6.00 15.24
C ASP A 138 -8.53 -5.95 15.00
N ARG A 139 -9.05 -4.78 14.63
CA ARG A 139 -10.50 -4.57 14.46
C ARG A 139 -11.02 -5.10 13.14
N TRP A 140 -10.18 -5.15 12.10
CA TRP A 140 -10.62 -5.44 10.74
C TRP A 140 -9.78 -6.54 10.12
N ASP A 141 -10.40 -7.47 9.41
CA ASP A 141 -9.67 -8.44 8.59
C ASP A 141 -9.44 -7.88 7.17
N THR A 142 -8.52 -6.92 7.06
CA THR A 142 -8.13 -6.31 5.78
C THR A 142 -6.74 -6.76 5.34
N PRO A 143 -6.40 -6.63 4.05
CA PRO A 143 -5.04 -6.75 3.54
C PRO A 143 -3.97 -6.11 4.43
N TRP A 144 -4.20 -4.87 4.83
CA TRP A 144 -3.33 -4.09 5.71
C TRP A 144 -3.19 -4.67 7.12
N ALA A 145 -4.28 -5.15 7.71
CA ALA A 145 -4.26 -5.76 9.03
C ALA A 145 -3.48 -7.09 9.05
N ARG A 146 -3.65 -7.92 8.00
CA ARG A 146 -2.88 -9.16 7.84
C ARG A 146 -1.39 -8.88 7.70
N LEU A 147 -1.03 -7.91 6.83
CA LEU A 147 0.36 -7.47 6.67
C LEU A 147 0.96 -6.98 7.99
N HIS A 148 0.17 -6.23 8.78
CA HIS A 148 0.62 -5.80 10.10
C HIS A 148 0.82 -6.97 11.07
N ARG A 149 -0.10 -7.93 11.12
CA ARG A 149 0.00 -9.08 12.02
C ARG A 149 1.27 -9.90 11.76
N ASP A 150 1.59 -10.12 10.50
CA ASP A 150 2.67 -11.01 10.10
C ASP A 150 4.04 -10.31 10.17
N LEU A 151 4.10 -9.01 9.85
CA LEU A 151 5.37 -8.27 9.71
C LEU A 151 5.51 -7.07 10.67
N ALA A 152 4.59 -6.88 11.61
CA ALA A 152 4.48 -5.66 12.42
C ALA A 152 4.51 -4.37 11.59
N PHE A 153 3.89 -4.37 10.40
CA PHE A 153 4.04 -3.30 9.39
C PHE A 153 3.81 -1.87 9.91
N PHE A 154 2.81 -1.64 10.76
CA PHE A 154 2.55 -0.32 11.35
C PHE A 154 3.42 0.06 12.54
N ASP A 155 4.29 -0.82 13.03
CA ASP A 155 5.34 -0.43 13.96
C ASP A 155 6.43 0.31 13.17
N ALA A 156 6.54 1.62 13.42
CA ALA A 156 7.49 2.47 12.71
C ALA A 156 8.95 2.03 12.91
N ARG A 157 9.29 1.40 14.04
CA ARG A 157 10.65 0.94 14.31
C ARG A 157 10.87 -0.47 13.81
N THR A 158 10.00 -1.40 14.20
CA THR A 158 10.25 -2.83 13.94
C THR A 158 9.73 -3.30 12.58
N GLY A 159 8.75 -2.60 12.00
CA GLY A 159 8.13 -2.98 10.74
C GLY A 159 9.11 -3.00 9.56
N PRO A 160 9.88 -1.91 9.31
CA PRO A 160 10.89 -1.89 8.25
C PRO A 160 11.92 -3.01 8.39
N ASP A 161 12.40 -3.25 9.63
CA ASP A 161 13.37 -4.31 9.92
C ASP A 161 12.83 -5.71 9.65
N ARG A 162 11.58 -5.99 10.04
CA ARG A 162 10.95 -7.29 9.81
C ARG A 162 10.71 -7.55 8.33
N LEU A 163 10.25 -6.54 7.60
CA LEU A 163 10.05 -6.69 6.16
C LEU A 163 11.40 -6.82 5.43
N ALA A 164 12.44 -6.10 5.85
CA ALA A 164 13.80 -6.28 5.35
C ALA A 164 14.34 -7.71 5.59
N ALA A 165 14.13 -8.25 6.80
CA ALA A 165 14.50 -9.63 7.11
C ALA A 165 13.75 -10.64 6.22
N ALA A 166 12.46 -10.40 5.97
CA ALA A 166 11.66 -11.21 5.04
C ALA A 166 12.18 -11.15 3.60
N VAL A 167 12.64 -9.97 3.14
CA VAL A 167 13.30 -9.79 1.83
C VAL A 167 14.56 -10.65 1.73
N ILE A 168 15.43 -10.61 2.74
CA ILE A 168 16.67 -11.42 2.78
C ILE A 168 16.33 -12.91 2.76
N ALA A 169 15.39 -13.34 3.59
CA ALA A 169 15.06 -14.74 3.80
C ALA A 169 14.37 -15.38 2.59
N GLN A 170 13.49 -14.63 1.92
CA GLN A 170 12.74 -15.12 0.76
C GLN A 170 13.45 -14.85 -0.58
N ASP A 171 14.52 -14.05 -0.58
CA ASP A 171 15.21 -13.56 -1.78
C ASP A 171 14.24 -12.86 -2.77
N ARG A 172 13.34 -12.05 -2.23
CA ARG A 172 12.26 -11.38 -2.98
C ARG A 172 12.16 -9.92 -2.60
N PRO A 173 11.91 -9.00 -3.56
CA PRO A 173 11.83 -7.58 -3.26
C PRO A 173 10.57 -7.25 -2.43
N ALA A 174 10.65 -6.24 -1.56
CA ALA A 174 9.57 -5.88 -0.64
C ALA A 174 8.20 -5.66 -1.32
N PRO A 175 8.10 -4.98 -2.49
CA PRO A 175 6.82 -4.83 -3.19
C PRO A 175 6.16 -6.16 -3.59
N ASP A 176 6.95 -7.21 -3.85
CA ASP A 176 6.42 -8.52 -4.22
C ASP A 176 5.87 -9.27 -3.01
N ILE A 177 6.53 -9.14 -1.85
CA ILE A 177 6.04 -9.69 -0.58
C ILE A 177 4.74 -8.98 -0.17
N ILE A 178 4.70 -7.64 -0.27
CA ILE A 178 3.50 -6.85 0.07
C ILE A 178 2.32 -7.21 -0.85
N ARG A 179 2.56 -7.49 -2.13
CA ARG A 179 1.51 -7.83 -3.10
C ARG A 179 0.74 -9.10 -2.73
N GLU A 180 1.35 -10.01 -1.98
CA GLU A 180 0.70 -11.25 -1.52
C GLU A 180 -0.48 -11.00 -0.57
N TYR A 181 -0.53 -9.81 0.04
CA TYR A 181 -1.59 -9.45 0.97
C TYR A 181 -2.82 -8.87 0.28
N ASP A 182 -2.82 -8.77 -1.06
CA ASP A 182 -3.82 -8.05 -1.89
C ASP A 182 -3.81 -6.53 -1.66
N ILE A 183 -2.67 -5.99 -1.23
CA ILE A 183 -2.45 -4.55 -1.17
C ILE A 183 -2.03 -4.11 -2.57
N GLY A 184 -2.65 -3.04 -3.07
CA GLY A 184 -2.32 -2.46 -4.38
C GLY A 184 -0.84 -2.11 -4.49
N ILE A 185 -0.39 -1.77 -5.70
CA ILE A 185 1.02 -1.45 -5.96
C ILE A 185 1.45 -0.29 -5.06
N MET A 186 2.27 -0.60 -4.06
CA MET A 186 2.98 0.42 -3.30
C MET A 186 4.02 1.02 -4.23
N GLY A 187 4.03 2.35 -4.33
CA GLY A 187 5.03 3.01 -5.17
C GLY A 187 6.42 2.63 -4.68
N ALA A 188 7.32 2.24 -5.58
CA ALA A 188 8.73 1.99 -5.24
C ALA A 188 9.42 3.22 -4.62
N LYS A 189 8.79 4.40 -4.72
CA LYS A 189 9.21 5.68 -4.13
C LYS A 189 8.48 6.01 -2.81
N GLY A 190 7.64 5.13 -2.29
CA GLY A 190 6.96 5.34 -1.01
C GLY A 190 7.97 5.38 0.13
N GLY A 191 7.72 6.21 1.14
CA GLY A 191 8.60 6.37 2.29
C GLY A 191 8.94 5.05 2.97
N TYR A 192 7.98 4.13 3.05
CA TYR A 192 8.16 2.87 3.76
C TYR A 192 9.13 1.94 3.03
N VAL A 193 9.04 1.88 1.69
CA VAL A 193 9.96 1.10 0.86
C VAL A 193 11.40 1.61 1.02
N ARG A 194 11.60 2.93 1.21
CA ARG A 194 12.92 3.50 1.51
C ARG A 194 13.44 3.01 2.84
N ALA A 195 12.64 3.12 3.91
CA ALA A 195 13.03 2.65 5.23
C ALA A 195 13.40 1.16 5.23
N VAL A 196 12.60 0.32 4.55
CA VAL A 196 12.91 -1.10 4.37
C VAL A 196 14.23 -1.32 3.62
N THR A 197 14.53 -0.50 2.62
CA THR A 197 15.79 -0.59 1.87
C THR A 197 16.99 -0.25 2.76
N VAL A 198 16.87 0.79 3.59
CA VAL A 198 17.91 1.14 4.58
C VAL A 198 18.12 -0.01 5.57
N SER A 199 17.06 -0.48 6.23
CA SER A 199 17.12 -1.63 7.14
C SER A 199 17.70 -2.88 6.49
N LEU A 200 17.37 -3.15 5.23
CA LEU A 200 17.91 -4.27 4.46
C LEU A 200 19.42 -4.17 4.29
N LEU A 201 19.94 -3.00 3.91
CA LEU A 201 21.36 -2.78 3.73
C LEU A 201 22.12 -2.88 5.06
N ASP A 202 21.56 -2.33 6.14
CA ASP A 202 22.15 -2.42 7.48
C ASP A 202 22.21 -3.87 7.99
N GLN A 203 21.15 -4.65 7.75
CA GLN A 203 21.14 -6.08 8.08
C GLN A 203 22.14 -6.86 7.25
N LEU A 204 22.25 -6.61 5.95
CA LEU A 204 23.27 -7.25 5.10
C LEU A 204 24.69 -6.90 5.55
N ALA A 205 24.95 -5.62 5.87
CA ALA A 205 26.24 -5.17 6.40
C ALA A 205 26.58 -5.85 7.74
N SER A 206 25.57 -6.07 8.59
CA SER A 206 25.71 -6.72 9.89
C SER A 206 25.74 -8.25 9.83
N GLY A 207 25.73 -8.84 8.63
CA GLY A 207 25.89 -10.29 8.44
C GLY A 207 24.58 -11.08 8.31
N GLY A 208 23.46 -10.42 7.99
CA GLY A 208 22.17 -11.07 7.72
C GLY A 208 22.21 -12.07 6.55
N GLU A 209 23.23 -12.02 5.70
CA GLU A 209 23.55 -13.06 4.72
C GLU A 209 24.97 -13.59 5.01
N PRO A 210 25.16 -14.84 5.47
CA PRO A 210 26.47 -15.37 5.85
C PRO A 210 27.42 -15.57 4.66
N ASP A 211 26.89 -15.86 3.47
CA ASP A 211 27.69 -16.00 2.25
C ASP A 211 28.05 -14.61 1.70
N HIS A 212 29.35 -14.27 1.73
CA HIS A 212 29.84 -12.95 1.31
C HIS A 212 29.58 -12.64 -0.18
N LEU A 213 29.58 -13.64 -1.06
CA LEU A 213 29.28 -13.42 -2.49
C LEU A 213 27.78 -13.16 -2.69
N ARG A 214 26.93 -13.96 -2.04
CA ARG A 214 25.47 -13.71 -2.06
C ARG A 214 25.10 -12.38 -1.42
N ARG A 215 25.80 -12.00 -0.36
CA ARG A 215 25.63 -10.70 0.29
C ARG A 215 25.96 -9.57 -0.68
N LEU A 216 27.09 -9.65 -1.39
CA LEU A 216 27.47 -8.66 -2.39
C LEU A 216 26.43 -8.57 -3.51
N GLU A 217 25.98 -9.71 -4.04
CA GLU A 217 24.93 -9.76 -5.07
C GLU A 217 23.64 -9.09 -4.59
N LYS A 218 23.20 -9.36 -3.36
CA LYS A 218 22.02 -8.72 -2.76
C LYS A 218 22.23 -7.21 -2.59
N VAL A 219 23.39 -6.78 -2.08
CA VAL A 219 23.71 -5.35 -1.95
C VAL A 219 23.67 -4.67 -3.31
N GLU A 220 24.27 -5.24 -4.36
CA GLU A 220 24.22 -4.68 -5.71
C GLU A 220 22.78 -4.58 -6.22
N ARG A 221 22.00 -5.65 -6.05
CA ARG A 221 20.60 -5.72 -6.50
C ARG A 221 19.70 -4.66 -5.85
N TYR A 222 19.88 -4.37 -4.57
CA TYR A 222 19.00 -3.48 -3.81
C TYR A 222 19.54 -2.06 -3.68
N ALA A 223 20.86 -1.88 -3.67
CA ALA A 223 21.49 -0.56 -3.55
C ALA A 223 21.66 0.14 -4.91
N LEU A 224 21.71 -0.60 -6.02
CA LEU A 224 21.99 -0.05 -7.35
C LEU A 224 20.75 -0.06 -8.26
N ASP A 225 20.68 0.92 -9.14
CA ASP A 225 19.74 0.94 -10.27
C ASP A 225 20.26 0.12 -11.46
N GLU A 226 19.47 0.02 -12.52
CA GLU A 226 19.85 -0.69 -13.77
C GLU A 226 21.13 -0.13 -14.44
N ARG A 227 21.59 1.05 -14.03
CA ARG A 227 22.80 1.72 -14.54
C ARG A 227 23.98 1.56 -13.58
N GLY A 228 23.86 0.75 -12.53
CA GLY A 228 24.89 0.54 -11.52
C GLY A 228 25.11 1.78 -10.63
N LYS A 229 24.19 2.73 -10.61
CA LYS A 229 24.27 3.90 -9.72
C LYS A 229 23.50 3.62 -8.46
N LEU A 230 23.95 4.20 -7.34
CA LEU A 230 23.20 4.15 -6.09
C LEU A 230 21.76 4.60 -6.34
N ASN A 231 20.82 3.73 -6.04
CA ASN A 231 19.40 4.01 -6.08
C ASN A 231 19.11 5.03 -4.97
N ARG A 232 19.24 6.31 -5.31
CA ARG A 232 19.03 7.43 -4.37
C ARG A 232 17.61 7.46 -3.83
N ALA A 233 16.67 6.76 -4.47
CA ALA A 233 15.33 6.58 -3.92
C ALA A 233 15.35 5.77 -2.62
N GLY A 234 16.39 4.99 -2.30
CA GLY A 234 16.49 4.22 -1.04
C GLY A 234 17.43 4.80 0.02
N ILE A 235 18.28 5.79 -0.30
CA ILE A 235 19.44 6.13 0.55
C ILE A 235 19.51 7.62 0.93
N ALA A 236 18.83 8.52 0.22
CA ALA A 236 18.86 9.95 0.56
C ALA A 236 17.69 10.32 1.49
N GLY A 237 17.90 10.18 2.80
CA GLY A 237 17.22 11.00 3.80
C GLY A 237 17.84 12.40 3.79
N GLY A 238 17.03 13.41 3.48
CA GLY A 238 17.41 14.82 3.45
C GLY A 238 16.19 15.71 3.40
#